data_AF-A0A6H1RFF2-F1
#
_entry.id   AF-A0A6H1RFF2-F1
#
_cell.length_a   1.000
_cell.length_b   1.000
_cell.length_c   1.000
_cell.angle_alpha   90.00
_cell.angle_beta   90.00
_cell.angle_gamma   90.00
#
_symmetry.space_group_name_H-M   'P 1'
#
loop_
_entity.id
_entity.type
_entity.pdbx_description
1 polymer ?
#
loop_
_entity_poly.entity_id
_entity_poly.type
_entity_poly.pdbx_seq_one_letter_code
_entity_poly.pdbx_strand_id
1 'polypeptide(L)'
;MRWRFAALAAALVAALVAVVLVAPAGWVVSAGAAPGCTVLQVRNIGPGSVSALYQVVLPAADSTGLGMLEYRMNALGYSGGYSGSQGLVYGMAERGPFGRFPDGAHVVALDRVGRAHDLGPVRAAARPLTAPKAGAIKGNRWYVGDGGFLYAVDVDPTSATYLSVLSMTAIQPWHGPFALDDFDVDPVDGELYGVSMTHHGLPAVVRIDRGSGRVSKLADAPGLPPSGYGSVVIGPDRALYVTANQVGGLYRVSRDGSVTRLATMPPMSSSDAAGCLRQTPPPSPPPPQPPTTTPSTQPPLSTTLAPTPTPTRPSQSSTAPTPSRIPPSTLPTSARSSPAPPPEPGAYAPPTHEPGADHAGHDTKEKRRWALAMLLLLIGGSAAVRRLR
;
A
#
# COMPACT_ATOMS: atom_id res chain seq x y z
N MET A 1 34.96 -76.28 15.59
CA MET A 1 35.17 -74.87 16.01
C MET A 1 33.79 -74.24 16.15
N ARG A 2 33.10 -74.24 17.30
CA ARG A 2 33.27 -73.37 18.50
C ARG A 2 33.47 -71.91 18.02
N TRP A 3 32.62 -70.91 18.29
CA TRP A 3 32.01 -70.39 19.54
C TRP A 3 30.68 -69.67 19.17
N ARG A 4 29.48 -69.91 19.73
CA ARG A 4 28.87 -69.41 21.01
C ARG A 4 29.20 -67.92 21.26
N PHE A 5 28.25 -66.99 21.42
CA PHE A 5 27.36 -66.85 22.57
C PHE A 5 26.06 -66.10 22.25
N ALA A 6 24.98 -66.60 22.84
CA ALA A 6 23.72 -65.92 23.04
C ALA A 6 23.48 -65.73 24.56
N ALA A 7 22.75 -64.64 24.87
CA ALA A 7 21.88 -64.42 26.03
C ALA A 7 22.45 -64.05 27.41
N LEU A 8 21.58 -63.33 28.14
CA LEU A 8 21.56 -62.91 29.56
C LEU A 8 22.06 -61.48 29.83
N ALA A 9 21.39 -60.60 30.57
CA ALA A 9 20.24 -60.74 31.47
C ALA A 9 19.48 -59.42 31.64
N ALA A 10 18.21 -59.54 31.99
CA ALA A 10 17.31 -58.46 32.37
C ALA A 10 17.41 -58.12 33.88
N ALA A 11 17.08 -56.86 34.18
CA ALA A 11 16.50 -56.31 35.42
C ALA A 11 17.37 -56.21 36.69
N LEU A 12 17.57 -54.97 37.19
CA LEU A 12 17.35 -54.63 38.60
C LEU A 12 17.25 -53.10 38.86
N VAL A 13 16.05 -52.71 39.30
CA VAL A 13 15.73 -51.79 40.42
C VAL A 13 15.94 -50.27 40.29
N ALA A 14 14.78 -49.61 40.28
CA ALA A 14 14.50 -48.23 40.63
C ALA A 14 14.96 -47.83 42.05
N ALA A 15 15.58 -46.66 42.20
CA ALA A 15 15.42 -45.76 43.34
C ALA A 15 16.15 -44.42 43.11
N LEU A 16 15.42 -43.31 43.33
CA LEU A 16 15.82 -41.97 43.81
C LEU A 16 17.15 -41.36 43.28
N VAL A 17 17.16 -40.16 42.70
CA VAL A 17 16.79 -38.89 43.34
C VAL A 17 16.25 -37.92 42.28
N ALA A 18 15.04 -37.41 42.53
CA ALA A 18 14.50 -36.24 41.85
C ALA A 18 15.36 -35.02 42.21
N VAL A 19 16.23 -34.60 41.29
CA VAL A 19 16.83 -33.27 41.35
C VAL A 19 15.75 -32.30 40.92
N VAL A 20 15.04 -31.75 41.91
CA VAL A 20 14.23 -30.55 41.74
C VAL A 20 15.20 -29.43 41.41
N LEU A 21 15.37 -29.16 40.11
CA LEU A 21 15.97 -27.93 39.64
C LEU A 21 15.05 -26.79 40.07
N VAL A 22 15.39 -26.18 41.21
CA VAL A 22 14.92 -24.85 41.58
C VAL A 22 15.54 -23.89 40.56
N ALA A 23 14.89 -23.76 39.40
CA ALA A 23 15.17 -22.67 38.51
C ALA A 23 14.85 -21.36 39.27
N PRO A 24 15.74 -20.36 39.26
CA PRO A 24 15.37 -19.05 39.75
C PRO A 24 14.14 -18.61 38.94
N ALA A 25 13.15 -18.05 39.64
CA ALA A 25 12.08 -17.29 39.02
C ALA A 25 12.70 -16.08 38.31
N GLY A 26 13.28 -16.36 37.13
CA GLY A 26 13.70 -15.37 36.18
C GLY A 26 12.46 -14.61 35.79
N TRP A 27 12.54 -13.30 35.95
CA TRP A 27 11.55 -12.35 35.49
C TRP A 27 11.14 -12.76 34.09
N VAL A 28 9.88 -13.18 33.91
CA VAL A 28 9.30 -13.32 32.59
C VAL A 28 9.24 -11.89 32.06
N VAL A 29 10.29 -11.50 31.35
CA VAL A 29 10.24 -10.35 30.45
C VAL A 29 9.22 -10.77 29.40
N SER A 30 7.95 -10.38 29.60
CA SER A 30 6.99 -10.40 28.50
C SER A 30 7.67 -9.67 27.36
N ALA A 31 7.87 -10.36 26.23
CA ALA A 31 8.30 -9.73 25.01
C ALA A 31 7.39 -8.52 24.80
N GLY A 32 7.93 -7.32 24.97
CA GLY A 32 7.15 -6.09 24.90
C GLY A 32 6.39 -6.10 23.59
N ALA A 33 5.08 -5.86 23.65
CA ALA A 33 4.26 -5.75 22.45
C ALA A 33 4.96 -4.79 21.48
N ALA A 34 5.24 -5.23 20.25
CA ALA A 34 5.91 -4.40 19.27
C ALA A 34 5.12 -3.08 19.11
N PRO A 35 5.80 -1.93 18.94
CA PRO A 35 5.13 -0.64 18.83
C PRO A 35 4.06 -0.70 17.73
N GLY A 36 2.84 -0.29 18.06
CA GLY A 36 1.72 -0.35 17.15
C GLY A 36 1.92 0.58 15.95
N CYS A 37 1.54 0.13 14.76
CA CYS A 37 1.58 0.93 13.53
C CYS A 37 0.21 0.88 12.86
N THR A 38 -0.40 2.05 12.69
CA THR A 38 -1.67 2.16 11.95
C THR A 38 -1.36 2.41 10.48
N VAL A 39 -2.05 1.69 9.60
CA VAL A 39 -1.91 1.81 8.14
C VAL A 39 -3.27 2.02 7.49
N LEU A 40 -3.29 2.73 6.36
CA LEU A 40 -4.43 2.72 5.45
C LEU A 40 -4.15 1.72 4.34
N GLN A 41 -5.10 0.82 4.12
CA GLN A 41 -5.01 -0.23 3.12
C GLN A 41 -6.21 -0.16 2.18
N VAL A 42 -5.92 -0.14 0.88
CA VAL A 42 -6.92 -0.32 -0.17
C VAL A 42 -6.98 -1.79 -0.57
N ARG A 43 -8.20 -2.29 -0.80
CA ARG A 43 -8.45 -3.66 -1.25
C ARG A 43 -9.37 -3.65 -2.46
N ASN A 44 -8.96 -4.33 -3.52
CA ASN A 44 -9.67 -4.38 -4.79
C ASN A 44 -10.17 -5.80 -5.04
N ILE A 45 -11.47 -6.07 -4.88
CA ILE A 45 -12.02 -7.43 -4.91
C ILE A 45 -12.04 -8.03 -6.32
N GLY A 46 -12.27 -7.21 -7.35
CA GLY A 46 -12.39 -7.71 -8.72
C GLY A 46 -11.85 -6.75 -9.78
N PRO A 47 -11.73 -7.22 -11.03
CA PRO A 47 -11.37 -6.37 -12.15
C PRO A 47 -12.36 -5.20 -12.26
N GLY A 48 -11.84 -3.98 -12.30
CA GLY A 48 -12.65 -2.79 -12.46
C GLY A 48 -13.47 -2.37 -11.23
N SER A 49 -13.41 -3.07 -10.10
CA SER A 49 -14.00 -2.56 -8.85
C SER A 49 -13.25 -1.30 -8.40
N VAL A 50 -13.97 -0.38 -7.75
CA VAL A 50 -13.36 0.64 -6.90
C VAL A 50 -12.77 -0.01 -5.63
N SER A 51 -11.93 0.73 -4.93
CA SER A 51 -11.22 0.25 -3.74
C SER A 51 -12.10 0.30 -2.50
N ALA A 52 -12.08 -0.76 -1.71
CA ALA A 52 -12.53 -0.71 -0.32
C ALA A 52 -11.37 -0.23 0.56
N LEU A 53 -11.61 0.76 1.41
CA LEU A 53 -10.60 1.33 2.29
C LEU A 53 -10.71 0.75 3.71
N TYR A 54 -9.58 0.39 4.29
CA TYR A 54 -9.46 -0.13 5.64
C TYR A 54 -8.38 0.62 6.41
N GLN A 55 -8.64 0.83 7.70
CA GLN A 55 -7.60 1.11 8.68
C GLN A 55 -7.16 -0.23 9.29
N VAL A 56 -5.85 -0.48 9.36
CA VAL A 56 -5.30 -1.71 9.95
C VAL A 56 -4.28 -1.34 11.03
N VAL A 57 -4.38 -1.97 12.21
CA VAL A 57 -3.44 -1.79 13.32
C VAL A 57 -2.49 -3.00 13.36
N LEU A 58 -1.21 -2.75 13.15
CA LEU A 58 -0.12 -3.74 13.16
C LEU A 58 0.60 -3.71 14.52
N PRO A 59 1.11 -4.85 15.03
CA PRO A 59 1.03 -6.20 14.44
C PRO A 59 -0.28 -6.94 14.75
N ALA A 60 -1.21 -6.34 15.49
CA ALA A 60 -2.46 -7.00 15.92
C ALA A 60 -3.34 -7.49 14.76
N ALA A 61 -3.18 -6.89 13.57
CA ALA A 61 -3.99 -7.13 12.38
C ALA A 61 -5.48 -6.76 12.56
N ASP A 62 -5.79 -5.91 13.54
CA ASP A 62 -7.14 -5.37 13.71
C ASP A 62 -7.49 -4.49 12.52
N SER A 63 -8.56 -4.84 11.81
CA SER A 63 -8.96 -4.19 10.56
C SER A 63 -10.35 -3.57 10.71
N THR A 64 -10.43 -2.26 10.50
CA THR A 64 -11.68 -1.49 10.50
C THR A 64 -11.96 -0.99 9.09
N GLY A 65 -13.12 -1.31 8.53
CA GLY A 65 -13.54 -0.78 7.23
C GLY A 65 -13.93 0.70 7.35
N LEU A 66 -13.37 1.55 6.49
CA LEU A 66 -13.67 2.98 6.43
C LEU A 66 -14.70 3.32 5.33
N GLY A 67 -14.96 2.38 4.41
CA GLY A 67 -15.94 2.51 3.35
C GLY A 67 -15.40 2.13 1.98
N MET A 68 -16.17 2.44 0.95
CA MET A 68 -15.76 2.32 -0.45
C MET A 68 -15.26 3.68 -0.94
N LEU A 69 -14.16 3.69 -1.67
CA LEU A 69 -13.70 4.86 -2.40
C LEU A 69 -14.44 4.97 -3.73
N GLU A 70 -14.47 6.18 -4.28
CA GLU A 70 -14.92 6.44 -5.64
C GLU A 70 -13.88 6.05 -6.71
N TYR A 71 -12.68 5.67 -6.25
CA TYR A 71 -11.50 5.42 -7.06
C TYR A 71 -11.05 3.98 -6.92
N ARG A 72 -10.41 3.45 -7.96
CA ARG A 72 -9.58 2.25 -7.84
C ARG A 72 -8.13 2.68 -7.70
N MET A 73 -7.59 2.52 -6.50
CA MET A 73 -6.27 3.02 -6.12
C MET A 73 -5.26 1.90 -5.89
N ASN A 74 -4.00 2.22 -6.15
CA ASN A 74 -2.77 1.54 -5.77
C ASN A 74 -1.66 2.62 -5.64
N ALA A 75 -0.39 2.20 -5.62
CA ALA A 75 0.80 2.98 -5.34
C ALA A 75 0.73 3.84 -4.07
N LEU A 76 0.16 3.35 -2.96
CA LEU A 76 -0.04 4.20 -1.78
C LEU A 76 1.29 4.65 -1.16
N GLY A 77 1.36 5.86 -0.60
CA GLY A 77 2.54 6.32 0.14
C GLY A 77 2.19 7.37 1.20
N TYR A 78 2.80 7.29 2.39
CA TYR A 78 2.48 8.20 3.50
C TYR A 78 3.46 9.36 3.62
N SER A 79 2.93 10.58 3.53
CA SER A 79 3.69 11.83 3.58
C SER A 79 3.81 12.44 4.98
N GLY A 80 3.81 11.63 6.05
CA GLY A 80 3.82 12.13 7.44
C GLY A 80 5.03 11.71 8.30
N GLY A 81 6.09 11.18 7.68
CA GLY A 81 7.25 10.61 8.38
C GLY A 81 8.27 11.63 8.93
N TYR A 82 8.26 12.90 8.48
CA TYR A 82 9.30 13.89 8.78
C TYR A 82 8.73 15.23 9.29
N SER A 83 9.60 16.21 9.62
CA SER A 83 9.16 17.55 10.06
C SER A 83 8.68 18.38 8.86
N GLY A 84 7.53 19.06 8.97
CA GLY A 84 6.91 19.77 7.84
C GLY A 84 6.09 18.89 6.90
N SER A 85 5.78 17.67 7.33
CA SER A 85 5.07 16.66 6.56
C SER A 85 3.55 16.87 6.61
N GLN A 86 2.84 16.54 5.53
CA GLN A 86 1.41 16.87 5.38
C GLN A 86 0.49 15.92 6.16
N GLY A 87 0.99 14.73 6.51
CA GLY A 87 0.18 13.71 7.19
C GLY A 87 -0.91 13.10 6.30
N LEU A 88 -0.74 13.17 4.98
CA LEU A 88 -1.63 12.59 3.97
C LEU A 88 -1.07 11.27 3.42
N VAL A 89 -1.94 10.36 3.02
CA VAL A 89 -1.60 9.22 2.18
C VAL A 89 -1.89 9.59 0.74
N TYR A 90 -0.88 9.57 -0.12
CA TYR A 90 -1.06 9.70 -1.56
C TYR A 90 -1.28 8.32 -2.18
N GLY A 91 -2.05 8.24 -3.24
CA GLY A 91 -2.19 7.03 -4.06
C GLY A 91 -2.52 7.39 -5.51
N MET A 92 -2.31 6.44 -6.41
CA MET A 92 -2.64 6.58 -7.83
C MET A 92 -3.95 5.87 -8.16
N ALA A 93 -4.89 6.60 -8.73
CA ALA A 93 -6.16 6.09 -9.19
C ALA A 93 -6.11 5.79 -10.70
N GLU A 94 -6.31 4.52 -11.11
CA GLU A 94 -6.43 4.17 -12.54
C GLU A 94 -7.78 4.61 -13.15
N ARG A 95 -8.78 4.78 -12.28
CA ARG A 95 -10.16 5.12 -12.63
C ARG A 95 -10.89 5.80 -11.47
N GLY A 96 -11.89 6.59 -11.82
CA GLY A 96 -12.84 7.23 -10.90
C GLY A 96 -14.30 6.83 -11.18
N PRO A 97 -15.27 7.63 -10.70
CA PRO A 97 -16.71 7.37 -10.87
C PRO A 97 -17.15 7.17 -12.31
N PHE A 98 -16.50 7.84 -13.26
CA PHE A 98 -16.89 7.86 -14.67
C PHE A 98 -16.07 6.89 -15.55
N GLY A 99 -15.26 6.02 -14.94
CA GLY A 99 -14.39 5.08 -15.66
C GLY A 99 -12.93 5.48 -15.63
N ARG A 100 -12.15 4.95 -16.57
CA ARG A 100 -10.72 5.24 -16.69
C ARG A 100 -10.51 6.69 -17.08
N PHE A 101 -9.49 7.30 -16.50
CA PHE A 101 -9.09 8.66 -16.83
C PHE A 101 -8.45 8.69 -18.23
N PRO A 102 -8.84 9.63 -19.11
CA PRO A 102 -8.31 9.73 -20.47
C PRO A 102 -6.87 10.27 -20.53
N ASP A 103 -6.42 10.94 -19.48
CA ASP A 103 -5.13 11.63 -19.32
C ASP A 103 -4.13 10.89 -18.43
N GLY A 104 -4.44 9.64 -18.06
CA GLY A 104 -3.59 8.79 -17.22
C GLY A 104 -4.07 8.72 -15.77
N ALA A 105 -3.34 8.02 -14.93
CA ALA A 105 -3.67 7.85 -13.53
C ALA A 105 -3.68 9.21 -12.79
N HIS A 106 -4.70 9.42 -11.97
CA HIS A 106 -4.83 10.59 -11.13
C HIS A 106 -4.18 10.36 -9.76
N VAL A 107 -3.59 11.40 -9.19
CA VAL A 107 -3.15 11.41 -7.80
C VAL A 107 -4.36 11.68 -6.92
N VAL A 108 -4.60 10.79 -5.96
CA VAL A 108 -5.64 10.98 -4.93
C VAL A 108 -4.97 11.03 -3.57
N ALA A 109 -5.22 12.10 -2.82
CA ALA A 109 -4.80 12.22 -1.43
C ALA A 109 -5.90 11.75 -0.49
N LEU A 110 -5.53 10.93 0.49
CA LEU A 110 -6.37 10.45 1.57
C LEU A 110 -5.94 11.09 2.88
N ASP A 111 -6.90 11.63 3.64
CA ASP A 111 -6.66 11.99 5.04
C ASP A 111 -6.66 10.73 5.94
N ARG A 112 -6.39 10.92 7.23
CA ARG A 112 -6.31 9.80 8.20
C ARG A 112 -7.64 9.07 8.42
N VAL A 113 -8.77 9.71 8.12
CA VAL A 113 -10.10 9.10 8.26
C VAL A 113 -10.60 8.54 6.92
N GLY A 114 -9.78 8.62 5.87
CA GLY A 114 -10.07 8.04 4.56
C GLY A 114 -10.83 8.94 3.60
N ARG A 115 -10.93 10.26 3.87
CA ARG A 115 -11.52 11.20 2.91
C ARG A 115 -10.56 11.38 1.74
N ALA A 116 -11.09 11.20 0.54
CA ALA A 116 -10.33 11.28 -0.69
C ALA A 116 -10.47 12.66 -1.37
N HIS A 117 -9.35 13.15 -1.90
CA HIS A 117 -9.26 14.36 -2.70
C HIS A 117 -8.47 14.05 -3.97
N ASP A 118 -9.13 14.14 -5.12
CA ASP A 118 -8.47 14.03 -6.42
C ASP A 118 -7.68 15.31 -6.72
N LEU A 119 -6.39 15.14 -7.00
CA LEU A 119 -5.43 16.21 -7.28
C LEU A 119 -5.09 16.30 -8.78
N GLY A 120 -5.73 15.46 -9.62
CA GLY A 120 -5.51 15.42 -11.06
C GLY A 120 -4.33 14.52 -11.49
N PRO A 121 -3.95 14.56 -12.77
CA PRO A 121 -2.92 13.68 -13.33
C PRO A 121 -1.52 14.04 -12.83
N VAL A 122 -0.63 13.04 -12.77
CA VAL A 122 0.81 13.29 -12.63
C VAL A 122 1.37 13.89 -13.91
N ARG A 123 2.11 14.99 -13.77
CA ARG A 123 2.83 15.64 -14.86
C ARG A 123 4.07 14.80 -15.22
N ALA A 124 3.91 13.90 -16.19
CA ALA A 124 4.98 13.07 -16.72
C ALA A 124 5.41 13.54 -18.12
N ALA A 125 6.70 13.76 -18.33
CA ALA A 125 7.22 14.39 -19.55
C ALA A 125 7.11 13.53 -20.82
N ALA A 126 7.14 12.20 -20.70
CA ALA A 126 7.24 11.30 -21.84
C ALA A 126 6.02 10.37 -22.02
N ARG A 127 5.46 9.84 -20.93
CA ARG A 127 4.32 8.91 -20.96
C ARG A 127 3.48 9.06 -19.69
N PRO A 128 2.15 9.09 -19.79
CA PRO A 128 1.30 9.06 -18.60
C PRO A 128 1.48 7.75 -17.86
N LEU A 129 1.47 7.82 -16.53
CA LEU A 129 1.34 6.64 -15.67
C LEU A 129 -0.09 6.11 -15.84
N THR A 130 -0.28 4.79 -15.94
CA THR A 130 -1.61 4.25 -16.31
C THR A 130 -2.19 3.30 -15.27
N ALA A 131 -1.35 2.42 -14.72
CA ALA A 131 -1.74 1.51 -13.64
C ALA A 131 -0.58 1.23 -12.69
N PRO A 132 -0.03 2.26 -12.01
CA PRO A 132 0.98 2.05 -10.99
C PRO A 132 0.53 1.03 -9.95
N LYS A 133 1.47 0.19 -9.51
CA LYS A 133 1.18 -0.91 -8.58
C LYS A 133 1.70 -0.67 -7.18
N ALA A 134 2.84 0.02 -7.08
CA ALA A 134 3.63 0.12 -5.87
C ALA A 134 3.94 1.57 -5.54
N GLY A 135 3.98 1.92 -4.25
CA GLY A 135 4.20 3.28 -3.80
C GLY A 135 4.89 3.35 -2.45
N ALA A 136 5.79 4.32 -2.28
CA ALA A 136 6.33 4.65 -0.97
C ALA A 136 6.88 6.08 -0.93
N ILE A 137 6.75 6.79 0.19
CA ILE A 137 7.21 8.18 0.30
C ILE A 137 8.42 8.28 1.23
N LYS A 138 9.46 8.98 0.77
CA LYS A 138 10.59 9.43 1.60
C LYS A 138 10.78 10.94 1.44
N GLY A 139 10.59 11.69 2.51
CA GLY A 139 10.63 13.16 2.44
C GLY A 139 9.57 13.68 1.46
N ASN A 140 10.01 14.46 0.47
CA ASN A 140 9.13 15.06 -0.54
C ASN A 140 9.06 14.23 -1.83
N ARG A 141 9.59 13.01 -1.84
CA ARG A 141 9.61 12.14 -3.01
C ARG A 141 8.75 10.91 -2.79
N TRP A 142 7.80 10.72 -3.69
CA TRP A 142 7.00 9.52 -3.81
C TRP A 142 7.60 8.62 -4.89
N TYR A 143 8.07 7.45 -4.47
CA TYR A 143 8.60 6.43 -5.34
C TYR A 143 7.44 5.56 -5.81
N VAL A 144 7.23 5.49 -7.12
CA VAL A 144 6.08 4.84 -7.75
C VAL A 144 6.58 3.78 -8.73
N GLY A 145 6.12 2.54 -8.57
CA GLY A 145 6.43 1.44 -9.48
C GLY A 145 5.37 1.29 -10.57
N ASP A 146 5.76 1.46 -11.84
CA ASP A 146 4.89 1.22 -12.99
C ASP A 146 5.68 0.64 -14.19
N GLY A 147 5.14 -0.39 -14.84
CA GLY A 147 5.69 -0.92 -16.10
C GLY A 147 7.17 -1.35 -16.09
N GLY A 148 7.74 -1.72 -14.93
CA GLY A 148 9.17 -2.06 -14.81
C GLY A 148 10.08 -0.85 -14.57
N PHE A 149 9.52 0.32 -14.28
CA PHE A 149 10.24 1.52 -13.91
C PHE A 149 9.86 1.96 -12.49
N LEU A 150 10.83 2.59 -11.84
CA LEU A 150 10.68 3.32 -10.60
C LEU A 150 10.68 4.82 -10.93
N TYR A 151 9.55 5.48 -10.70
CA TYR A 151 9.39 6.91 -10.85
C TYR A 151 9.61 7.58 -9.49
N ALA A 152 10.22 8.75 -9.48
CA ALA A 152 10.18 9.64 -8.31
C ALA A 152 9.28 10.83 -8.66
N VAL A 153 8.19 11.00 -7.91
CA VAL A 153 7.23 12.08 -8.07
C VAL A 153 7.40 13.07 -6.91
N ASP A 154 7.37 14.36 -7.23
CA ASP A 154 7.38 15.42 -6.22
C ASP A 154 6.01 15.51 -5.52
N VAL A 155 6.00 15.43 -4.19
CA VAL A 155 4.77 15.57 -3.39
C VAL A 155 4.84 16.76 -2.43
N ASP A 156 5.75 17.70 -2.66
CA ASP A 156 5.80 18.97 -1.93
C ASP A 156 4.84 20.01 -2.56
N PRO A 157 3.74 20.39 -1.88
CA PRO A 157 2.76 21.33 -2.43
C PRO A 157 3.31 22.75 -2.59
N THR A 158 4.46 23.07 -1.98
CA THR A 158 5.13 24.36 -2.13
C THR A 158 6.10 24.39 -3.32
N SER A 159 6.39 23.23 -3.91
CA SER A 159 7.31 23.10 -5.02
C SER A 159 6.65 23.45 -6.36
N ALA A 160 7.38 24.14 -7.24
CA ALA A 160 6.94 24.39 -8.62
C ALA A 160 6.73 23.08 -9.42
N THR A 161 7.41 22.00 -9.01
CA THR A 161 7.29 20.67 -9.61
C THR A 161 6.26 19.77 -8.92
N TYR A 162 5.43 20.27 -8.00
CA TYR A 162 4.43 19.47 -7.29
C TYR A 162 3.61 18.55 -8.22
N LEU A 163 3.57 17.26 -7.95
CA LEU A 163 2.96 16.21 -8.78
C LEU A 163 3.59 16.05 -10.17
N SER A 164 4.87 16.36 -10.31
CA SER A 164 5.66 16.09 -11.52
C SER A 164 6.63 14.93 -11.29
N VAL A 165 6.87 14.16 -12.34
CA VAL A 165 7.94 13.15 -12.36
C VAL A 165 9.29 13.86 -12.37
N LEU A 166 10.10 13.62 -11.34
CA LEU A 166 11.46 14.14 -11.18
C LEU A 166 12.51 13.22 -11.83
N SER A 167 12.30 11.91 -11.76
CA SER A 167 13.21 10.92 -12.34
C SER A 167 12.48 9.62 -12.69
N MET A 168 13.04 8.87 -13.64
CA MET A 168 12.58 7.54 -14.04
C MET A 168 13.79 6.61 -14.12
N THR A 169 13.74 5.51 -13.38
CA THR A 169 14.83 4.53 -13.31
C THR A 169 14.28 3.15 -13.68
N ALA A 170 14.91 2.46 -14.63
CA ALA A 170 14.52 1.09 -14.96
C ALA A 170 14.80 0.17 -13.77
N ILE A 171 13.81 -0.62 -13.35
CA ILE A 171 14.00 -1.65 -12.32
C ILE A 171 14.73 -2.80 -13.01
N GLN A 172 15.90 -3.15 -12.47
CA GLN A 172 16.72 -4.24 -12.98
C GLN A 172 16.34 -5.52 -12.23
N PRO A 173 15.53 -6.40 -12.83
CA PRO A 173 15.13 -7.63 -12.17
C PRO A 173 16.35 -8.49 -11.90
N TRP A 174 16.44 -8.99 -10.66
CA TRP A 174 17.60 -9.78 -10.24
C TRP A 174 17.60 -11.16 -10.90
N HIS A 175 16.45 -11.83 -11.07
CA HIS A 175 16.32 -13.14 -11.73
C HIS A 175 14.88 -13.39 -12.27
N GLY A 176 14.64 -13.14 -13.55
CA GLY A 176 13.42 -13.54 -14.26
C GLY A 176 12.25 -12.52 -14.21
N PRO A 177 11.13 -12.80 -14.91
CA PRO A 177 10.06 -11.84 -15.22
C PRO A 177 9.11 -11.52 -14.05
N PHE A 178 9.46 -11.89 -12.82
CA PHE A 178 8.51 -11.85 -11.72
C PHE A 178 8.38 -10.45 -11.13
N ALA A 179 7.13 -10.03 -11.00
CA ALA A 179 6.72 -8.69 -10.63
C ALA A 179 6.99 -8.45 -9.14
N LEU A 180 7.86 -7.50 -8.87
CA LEU A 180 7.76 -6.70 -7.66
C LEU A 180 6.38 -6.01 -7.71
N ASP A 181 5.45 -6.49 -6.90
CA ASP A 181 4.08 -5.96 -6.88
C ASP A 181 3.99 -4.69 -6.03
N ASP A 182 4.63 -4.67 -4.87
CA ASP A 182 4.66 -3.53 -3.95
C ASP A 182 5.95 -3.46 -3.10
N PHE A 183 6.22 -2.29 -2.51
CA PHE A 183 7.37 -2.01 -1.65
C PHE A 183 7.09 -0.85 -0.68
N ASP A 184 7.86 -0.76 0.40
CA ASP A 184 7.86 0.40 1.30
C ASP A 184 9.29 0.91 1.57
N VAL A 185 9.40 2.14 2.05
CA VAL A 185 10.66 2.77 2.48
C VAL A 185 10.94 2.38 3.93
N ASP A 186 12.12 1.82 4.20
CA ASP A 186 12.57 1.65 5.58
C ASP A 186 12.92 3.02 6.17
N PRO A 187 12.32 3.46 7.28
CA PRO A 187 12.58 4.79 7.82
C PRO A 187 14.01 4.98 8.34
N VAL A 188 14.77 3.89 8.56
CA VAL A 188 16.13 3.95 9.14
C VAL A 188 17.20 4.14 8.07
N ASP A 189 17.25 3.28 7.06
CA ASP A 189 18.23 3.41 5.97
C ASP A 189 17.67 4.15 4.75
N GLY A 190 16.34 4.22 4.66
CA GLY A 190 15.64 4.92 3.60
C GLY A 190 15.68 4.21 2.25
N GLU A 191 16.00 2.92 2.22
CA GLU A 191 15.94 2.07 1.04
C GLU A 191 14.55 1.46 0.86
N LEU A 192 14.25 1.00 -0.36
CA LEU A 192 12.98 0.35 -0.67
C LEU A 192 13.09 -1.15 -0.46
N TYR A 193 12.04 -1.73 0.09
CA TYR A 193 11.97 -3.16 0.29
C TYR A 193 10.58 -3.71 0.01
N GLY A 194 10.53 -4.92 -0.51
CA GLY A 194 9.29 -5.61 -0.82
C GLY A 194 9.47 -7.12 -0.75
N VAL A 195 8.46 -7.82 -1.27
CA VAL A 195 8.50 -9.26 -1.50
C VAL A 195 8.35 -9.50 -2.99
N SER A 196 9.23 -10.35 -3.54
CA SER A 196 9.17 -10.77 -4.94
C SER A 196 9.14 -12.28 -5.01
N MET A 197 8.55 -12.80 -6.09
CA MET A 197 8.70 -14.21 -6.45
C MET A 197 10.04 -14.40 -7.19
N THR A 198 10.73 -15.49 -6.87
CA THR A 198 11.92 -15.93 -7.62
C THR A 198 11.50 -16.74 -8.85
N HIS A 199 12.45 -17.04 -9.73
CA HIS A 199 12.22 -17.89 -10.91
C HIS A 199 11.73 -19.31 -10.60
N HIS A 200 11.96 -19.80 -9.39
CA HIS A 200 11.46 -21.09 -8.91
C HIS A 200 10.06 -21.00 -8.29
N GLY A 201 9.42 -19.82 -8.31
CA GLY A 201 8.15 -19.59 -7.64
C GLY A 201 8.27 -19.58 -6.12
N LEU A 202 9.47 -19.32 -5.56
CA LEU A 202 9.67 -19.13 -4.13
C LEU A 202 9.64 -17.63 -3.81
N PRO A 203 8.85 -17.18 -2.81
CA PRO A 203 8.88 -15.80 -2.38
C PRO A 203 10.18 -15.47 -1.65
N ALA A 204 10.64 -14.23 -1.82
CA ALA A 204 11.87 -13.73 -1.24
C ALA A 204 11.72 -12.26 -0.83
N VAL A 205 12.37 -11.90 0.28
CA VAL A 205 12.52 -10.51 0.69
C VAL A 205 13.57 -9.87 -0.20
N VAL A 206 13.23 -8.72 -0.79
CA VAL A 206 14.11 -8.00 -1.70
C VAL A 206 14.31 -6.56 -1.24
N ARG A 207 15.46 -5.99 -1.62
CA ARG A 207 15.78 -4.57 -1.54
C ARG A 207 15.87 -4.00 -2.94
N ILE A 208 15.39 -2.78 -3.15
CA ILE A 208 15.51 -2.04 -4.42
C ILE A 208 16.33 -0.78 -4.17
N ASP A 209 17.43 -0.64 -4.91
CA ASP A 209 18.22 0.57 -4.94
C ASP A 209 17.49 1.65 -5.76
N ARG A 210 17.16 2.78 -5.14
CA ARG A 210 16.33 3.83 -5.78
C ARG A 210 17.03 4.57 -6.92
N GLY A 211 18.37 4.62 -6.90
CA GLY A 211 19.16 5.34 -7.89
C GLY A 211 19.37 4.54 -9.18
N SER A 212 19.72 3.26 -9.02
CA SER A 212 20.04 2.34 -10.12
C SER A 212 18.90 1.42 -10.52
N GLY A 213 17.87 1.28 -9.67
CA GLY A 213 16.77 0.34 -9.87
C GLY A 213 17.16 -1.12 -9.62
N ARG A 214 18.38 -1.38 -9.12
CA ARG A 214 18.86 -2.74 -8.87
C ARG A 214 18.07 -3.41 -7.75
N VAL A 215 17.49 -4.56 -8.07
CA VAL A 215 16.85 -5.43 -7.08
C VAL A 215 17.88 -6.43 -6.53
N SER A 216 17.86 -6.70 -5.23
CA SER A 216 18.74 -7.68 -4.59
C SER A 216 17.94 -8.49 -3.56
N LYS A 217 18.03 -9.81 -3.58
CA LYS A 217 17.46 -10.63 -2.50
C LYS A 217 18.28 -10.51 -1.24
N LEU A 218 17.56 -10.50 -0.13
CA LEU A 218 18.11 -10.57 1.21
C LEU A 218 17.96 -11.98 1.77
N ALA A 219 16.77 -12.56 1.63
CA ALA A 219 16.45 -13.89 2.13
C ALA A 219 15.30 -14.52 1.35
N ASP A 220 15.28 -15.86 1.28
CA ASP A 220 14.09 -16.61 0.88
C ASP A 220 13.07 -16.58 2.02
N ALA A 221 11.77 -16.54 1.70
CA ALA A 221 10.68 -16.43 2.68
C ALA A 221 9.71 -17.61 2.57
N PRO A 222 10.15 -18.86 2.78
CA PRO A 222 9.39 -20.07 2.44
C PRO A 222 8.06 -20.23 3.20
N GLY A 223 7.86 -19.48 4.28
CA GLY A 223 6.58 -19.45 5.00
C GLY A 223 5.49 -18.63 4.30
N LEU A 224 5.82 -17.85 3.26
CA LEU A 224 4.83 -17.16 2.47
C LEU A 224 4.29 -18.06 1.34
N PRO A 225 2.97 -18.09 1.11
CA PRO A 225 2.37 -18.83 0.00
C PRO A 225 2.64 -18.14 -1.35
N PRO A 226 2.85 -18.87 -2.46
CA PRO A 226 2.95 -18.26 -3.79
C PRO A 226 1.75 -17.36 -4.12
N SER A 227 2.01 -16.06 -4.28
CA SER A 227 0.99 -15.02 -4.48
C SER A 227 1.63 -13.77 -5.09
N GLY A 228 0.81 -12.86 -5.58
CA GLY A 228 1.17 -11.44 -5.69
C GLY A 228 1.01 -10.76 -4.33
N TYR A 229 2.03 -9.99 -3.93
CA TYR A 229 2.09 -9.29 -2.65
C TYR A 229 1.87 -7.80 -2.88
N GLY A 230 0.61 -7.40 -3.03
CA GLY A 230 0.27 -6.04 -3.47
C GLY A 230 0.32 -4.98 -2.38
N SER A 231 0.44 -5.37 -1.11
CA SER A 231 0.53 -4.41 0.00
C SER A 231 1.70 -4.79 0.87
N VAL A 232 2.64 -3.86 1.04
CA VAL A 232 3.83 -3.95 1.87
C VAL A 232 3.92 -2.69 2.72
N VAL A 233 4.03 -2.84 4.04
CA VAL A 233 4.37 -1.74 4.95
C VAL A 233 5.51 -2.16 5.86
N ILE A 234 6.45 -1.26 6.15
CA ILE A 234 7.51 -1.50 7.13
C ILE A 234 7.08 -0.96 8.49
N GLY A 235 6.95 -1.86 9.47
CA GLY A 235 6.61 -1.48 10.84
C GLY A 235 7.77 -0.89 11.63
N PRO A 236 7.52 -0.42 12.87
CA PRO A 236 8.55 0.14 13.76
C PRO A 236 9.63 -0.86 14.14
N ASP A 237 9.32 -2.16 14.06
CA ASP A 237 10.24 -3.27 14.26
C ASP A 237 11.06 -3.63 13.00
N ARG A 238 10.95 -2.81 11.94
CA ARG A 238 11.60 -2.98 10.63
C ARG A 238 11.25 -4.27 9.89
N ALA A 239 10.20 -4.98 10.32
CA ALA A 239 9.64 -6.09 9.59
C ALA A 239 8.68 -5.59 8.50
N LEU A 240 8.55 -6.35 7.42
CA LEU A 240 7.54 -6.10 6.39
C LEU A 240 6.22 -6.73 6.83
N TYR A 241 5.14 -6.00 6.68
CA TYR A 241 3.79 -6.47 6.85
C TYR A 241 3.17 -6.56 5.47
N VAL A 242 2.94 -7.79 5.01
CA VAL A 242 2.63 -8.08 3.61
C VAL A 242 1.28 -8.75 3.45
N THR A 243 0.52 -8.33 2.45
CA THR A 243 -0.76 -8.96 2.10
C THR A 243 -0.61 -9.82 0.86
N ALA A 244 -0.96 -11.10 0.98
CA ALA A 244 -0.96 -12.04 -0.15
C ALA A 244 -2.33 -11.99 -0.84
N ASN A 245 -2.39 -11.38 -2.04
CA ASN A 245 -3.65 -11.04 -2.70
C ASN A 245 -4.52 -12.27 -3.04
N GLN A 246 -3.98 -13.21 -3.82
CA GLN A 246 -4.79 -14.29 -4.42
C GLN A 246 -5.13 -15.40 -3.44
N VAL A 247 -4.23 -15.69 -2.51
CA VAL A 247 -4.42 -16.72 -1.48
C VAL A 247 -5.06 -16.17 -0.21
N GLY A 248 -5.00 -14.85 -0.01
CA GLY A 248 -5.51 -14.18 1.16
C GLY A 248 -4.59 -14.31 2.38
N GLY A 249 -4.46 -13.24 3.13
CA GLY A 249 -3.80 -13.23 4.44
C GLY A 249 -2.83 -12.06 4.60
N LEU A 250 -2.62 -11.71 5.87
CA LEU A 250 -1.65 -10.72 6.30
C LEU A 250 -0.52 -11.43 7.05
N TYR A 251 0.72 -11.10 6.71
CA TYR A 251 1.91 -11.75 7.23
C TYR A 251 2.90 -10.70 7.73
N ARG A 252 3.58 -10.98 8.83
CA ARG A 252 4.80 -10.31 9.24
C ARG A 252 6.00 -11.08 8.71
N VAL A 253 6.93 -10.39 8.06
CA VAL A 253 8.10 -10.97 7.40
C VAL A 253 9.33 -10.20 7.85
N SER A 254 10.25 -10.86 8.52
CA SER A 254 11.52 -10.24 8.92
C SER A 254 12.49 -10.22 7.73
N ARG A 255 13.55 -9.41 7.81
CA ARG A 255 14.56 -9.29 6.74
C ARG A 255 15.34 -10.59 6.47
N ASP A 256 15.40 -11.48 7.47
CA ASP A 256 16.01 -12.80 7.37
C ASP A 256 15.08 -13.85 6.71
N GLY A 257 13.88 -13.44 6.29
CA GLY A 257 12.92 -14.33 5.64
C GLY A 257 12.01 -15.11 6.60
N SER A 258 12.13 -14.92 7.93
CA SER A 258 11.18 -15.50 8.88
C SER A 258 9.79 -14.91 8.69
N VAL A 259 8.77 -15.78 8.68
CA VAL A 259 7.38 -15.42 8.37
C VAL A 259 6.46 -15.80 9.52
N THR A 260 5.55 -14.90 9.89
CA THR A 260 4.45 -15.16 10.82
C THR A 260 3.15 -14.71 10.18
N ARG A 261 2.16 -15.60 10.08
CA ARG A 261 0.83 -15.22 9.62
C ARG A 261 0.09 -14.52 10.76
N LEU A 262 -0.39 -13.31 10.50
CA LEU A 262 -1.11 -12.49 11.47
C LEU A 262 -2.62 -12.67 11.35
N ALA A 263 -3.14 -12.72 10.12
CA ALA A 263 -4.58 -12.85 9.88
C ALA A 263 -4.90 -13.64 8.61
N THR A 264 -6.09 -14.25 8.60
CA THR A 264 -6.75 -14.72 7.38
C THR A 264 -7.54 -13.59 6.77
N MET A 265 -7.44 -13.40 5.46
CA MET A 265 -8.21 -12.39 4.73
C MET A 265 -8.87 -13.04 3.53
N PRO A 266 -10.02 -12.54 3.06
CA PRO A 266 -10.57 -12.95 1.78
C PRO A 266 -9.57 -12.67 0.64
N PRO A 267 -9.51 -13.52 -0.40
CA PRO A 267 -8.77 -13.23 -1.62
C PRO A 267 -9.21 -11.92 -2.28
N MET A 268 -8.29 -11.26 -2.97
CA MET A 268 -8.54 -10.02 -3.71
C MET A 268 -7.71 -9.95 -4.98
N SER A 269 -8.15 -9.13 -5.93
CA SER A 269 -7.45 -8.90 -7.21
C SER A 269 -6.17 -8.08 -7.04
N SER A 270 -6.21 -7.07 -6.17
CA SER A 270 -5.02 -6.35 -5.69
C SER A 270 -5.30 -5.73 -4.32
N SER A 271 -4.23 -5.36 -3.64
CA SER A 271 -4.23 -4.47 -2.48
C SER A 271 -3.07 -3.52 -2.62
N ASP A 272 -3.02 -2.52 -1.74
CA ASP A 272 -1.87 -1.67 -1.47
C ASP A 272 -2.08 -1.03 -0.08
N ALA A 273 -1.02 -0.65 0.64
CA ALA A 273 -1.13 0.10 1.86
C ALA A 273 0.00 1.10 2.05
N ALA A 274 -0.32 2.22 2.69
CA ALA A 274 0.67 3.14 3.22
C ALA A 274 0.47 3.30 4.72
N GLY A 275 1.59 3.38 5.44
CA GLY A 275 1.54 3.08 6.85
C GLY A 275 2.50 3.78 7.77
N CYS A 276 2.37 3.32 9.01
CA CYS A 276 2.88 3.93 10.24
C CYS A 276 2.49 5.40 10.35
N LEU A 277 1.19 5.61 10.13
CA LEU A 277 0.53 6.87 10.41
C LEU A 277 0.85 7.26 11.85
N ARG A 278 1.44 8.43 12.02
CA ARG A 278 1.74 8.97 13.35
C ARG A 278 0.43 9.01 14.13
N GLN A 279 0.37 8.26 15.22
CA GLN A 279 -0.74 8.39 16.16
C GLN A 279 -0.79 9.86 16.59
N THR A 280 -1.98 10.46 16.51
CA THR A 280 -2.19 11.73 17.18
C THR A 280 -1.93 11.45 18.67
N PRO A 281 -1.07 12.23 19.34
CA PRO A 281 -0.93 12.10 20.78
C PRO A 281 -2.34 12.12 21.40
N PRO A 282 -2.62 11.27 22.40
CA PRO A 282 -3.88 11.37 23.12
C PRO A 282 -4.05 12.82 23.57
N PRO A 283 -5.28 13.37 23.54
CA PRO A 283 -5.52 14.73 24.00
C PRO A 283 -4.93 14.86 25.40
N SER A 284 -4.16 15.93 25.63
CA SER A 284 -3.61 16.19 26.96
C SER A 284 -4.76 16.14 27.97
N PRO A 285 -4.59 15.46 29.12
CA PRO A 285 -5.61 15.47 30.15
C PRO A 285 -5.98 16.92 30.46
N PRO A 286 -7.28 17.22 30.68
CA PRO A 286 -7.70 18.57 30.99
C PRO A 286 -6.87 19.09 32.19
N PRO A 287 -6.46 20.37 32.18
CA PRO A 287 -5.74 20.94 33.31
C PRO A 287 -6.52 20.65 34.60
N PRO A 288 -5.84 20.36 35.73
CA PRO A 288 -6.50 20.20 37.01
C PRO A 288 -7.42 21.40 37.24
N GLN A 289 -8.72 21.15 37.46
CA GLN A 289 -9.64 22.23 37.80
C GLN A 289 -9.09 22.93 39.06
N PRO A 290 -9.06 24.28 39.09
CA PRO A 290 -8.71 25.00 40.30
C PRO A 290 -9.57 24.48 41.46
N PRO A 291 -9.00 24.29 42.66
CA PRO A 291 -9.78 23.87 43.82
C PRO A 291 -10.97 24.81 43.96
N THR A 292 -12.18 24.25 43.89
CA THR A 292 -13.41 25.00 44.07
C THR A 292 -13.34 25.63 45.46
N THR A 293 -13.15 26.96 45.52
CA THR A 293 -13.30 27.69 46.77
C THR A 293 -14.75 27.56 47.18
N THR A 294 -15.00 26.76 48.22
CA THR A 294 -16.32 26.59 48.81
C THR A 294 -16.89 27.99 49.10
N PRO A 295 -17.99 28.40 48.45
CA PRO A 295 -18.58 29.71 48.71
C PRO A 295 -19.00 29.77 50.17
N SER A 296 -18.47 30.76 50.90
CA SER A 296 -18.98 31.11 52.23
C SER A 296 -20.47 31.43 52.09
N THR A 297 -21.26 30.81 52.95
CA THR A 297 -22.72 30.83 52.95
C THR A 297 -23.21 32.26 53.22
N GLN A 298 -23.46 33.03 52.16
CA GLN A 298 -24.07 34.36 52.31
C GLN A 298 -25.60 34.20 52.50
N PRO A 299 -26.22 34.89 53.49
CA PRO A 299 -27.65 34.79 53.79
C PRO A 299 -28.55 35.17 52.60
N PRO A 300 -29.73 34.56 52.46
CA PRO A 300 -30.64 34.81 51.34
C PRO A 300 -31.21 36.24 51.43
N LEU A 301 -30.97 37.04 50.38
CA LEU A 301 -31.65 38.31 50.18
C LEU A 301 -32.99 38.07 49.49
N SER A 302 -34.06 38.57 50.13
CA SER A 302 -35.43 38.57 49.65
C SER A 302 -35.55 39.19 48.25
N THR A 303 -36.10 38.43 47.32
CA THR A 303 -36.31 38.85 45.93
C THR A 303 -37.66 39.55 45.79
N THR A 304 -37.65 40.85 45.53
CA THR A 304 -38.82 41.63 45.09
C THR A 304 -39.07 41.35 43.62
N LEU A 305 -40.29 40.95 43.28
CA LEU A 305 -40.75 40.66 41.92
C LEU A 305 -40.77 41.94 41.06
N ALA A 306 -40.03 41.93 39.94
CA ALA A 306 -40.09 42.94 38.89
C ALA A 306 -40.95 42.46 37.71
N PRO A 307 -41.72 43.36 37.06
CA PRO A 307 -42.73 43.00 36.06
C PRO A 307 -42.14 42.57 34.71
N THR A 308 -42.89 41.68 34.06
CA THR A 308 -42.71 41.11 32.72
C THR A 308 -42.61 42.18 31.63
N PRO A 309 -41.53 42.22 30.82
CA PRO A 309 -41.52 42.97 29.58
C PRO A 309 -42.14 42.18 28.40
N THR A 310 -42.93 42.92 27.64
CA THR A 310 -43.68 42.62 26.42
C THR A 310 -42.83 42.04 25.26
N PRO A 311 -43.37 41.17 24.39
CA PRO A 311 -42.60 40.57 23.29
C PRO A 311 -42.42 41.53 22.11
N THR A 312 -41.17 41.79 21.73
CA THR A 312 -40.80 42.56 20.54
C THR A 312 -40.73 41.65 19.30
N ARG A 313 -41.57 41.95 18.32
CA ARG A 313 -41.64 41.35 16.97
C ARG A 313 -40.37 41.66 16.16
N PRO A 314 -39.71 40.68 15.52
CA PRO A 314 -38.68 40.97 14.52
C PRO A 314 -39.32 41.35 13.17
N SER A 315 -38.85 42.47 12.65
CA SER A 315 -39.23 43.09 11.37
C SER A 315 -38.64 42.31 10.18
N GLN A 316 -39.47 42.06 9.16
CA GLN A 316 -39.04 41.56 7.86
C GLN A 316 -38.40 42.71 7.07
N SER A 317 -37.11 42.59 6.75
CA SER A 317 -36.45 43.46 5.78
C SER A 317 -36.26 42.71 4.47
N SER A 318 -37.09 43.08 3.49
CA SER A 318 -36.95 42.75 2.07
C SER A 318 -35.94 43.71 1.45
N THR A 319 -34.77 43.22 1.03
CA THR A 319 -33.82 43.97 0.23
C THR A 319 -33.83 43.44 -1.20
N ALA A 320 -34.21 44.29 -2.14
CA ALA A 320 -34.25 44.03 -3.57
C ALA A 320 -32.83 43.85 -4.15
N PRO A 321 -32.64 43.03 -5.20
CA PRO A 321 -31.36 42.91 -5.88
C PRO A 321 -31.13 44.08 -6.85
N THR A 322 -30.02 44.79 -6.62
CA THR A 322 -29.44 45.78 -7.55
C THR A 322 -28.84 45.07 -8.77
N PRO A 323 -29.14 45.48 -10.02
CA PRO A 323 -28.48 44.94 -11.19
C PRO A 323 -27.08 45.58 -11.35
N SER A 324 -26.03 44.78 -11.19
CA SER A 324 -24.66 45.20 -11.49
C SER A 324 -24.42 45.23 -13.00
N ARG A 325 -24.16 46.44 -13.50
CA ARG A 325 -23.57 46.74 -14.80
C ARG A 325 -22.23 46.02 -14.96
N ILE A 326 -22.11 45.20 -16.01
CA ILE A 326 -20.85 44.65 -16.49
C ILE A 326 -20.16 45.73 -17.34
N PRO A 327 -18.90 46.11 -17.07
CA PRO A 327 -18.09 46.96 -17.96
C PRO A 327 -17.56 46.14 -19.14
N PRO A 328 -17.43 46.73 -20.35
CA PRO A 328 -16.81 46.06 -21.48
C PRO A 328 -15.30 45.91 -21.26
N SER A 329 -14.82 44.68 -21.13
CA SER A 329 -13.39 44.39 -21.10
C SER A 329 -12.84 44.35 -22.52
N THR A 330 -11.97 45.30 -22.83
CA THR A 330 -11.16 45.36 -24.05
C THR A 330 -10.19 44.17 -24.08
N LEU A 331 -10.33 43.32 -25.09
CA LEU A 331 -9.37 42.27 -25.45
C LEU A 331 -8.08 42.89 -26.00
N PRO A 332 -6.89 42.50 -25.54
CA PRO A 332 -5.67 42.68 -26.31
C PRO A 332 -5.60 41.61 -27.41
N THR A 333 -5.61 42.09 -28.65
CA THR A 333 -5.28 41.33 -29.86
C THR A 333 -3.85 40.82 -29.77
N SER A 334 -3.66 39.55 -29.39
CA SER A 334 -2.39 38.85 -29.59
C SER A 334 -2.25 38.50 -31.07
N ALA A 335 -1.21 39.07 -31.68
CA ALA A 335 -0.82 38.80 -33.05
C ALA A 335 -0.57 37.29 -33.25
N ARG A 336 -1.32 36.73 -34.19
CA ARG A 336 -1.17 35.37 -34.71
C ARG A 336 0.16 35.26 -35.45
N SER A 337 1.13 34.55 -34.90
CA SER A 337 2.30 34.12 -35.65
C SER A 337 1.85 33.13 -36.74
N SER A 338 2.23 33.43 -37.99
CA SER A 338 2.01 32.55 -39.13
C SER A 338 2.66 31.19 -38.89
N PRO A 339 1.99 30.07 -39.22
CA PRO A 339 2.61 28.76 -39.22
C PRO A 339 3.73 28.73 -40.27
N ALA A 340 4.88 28.17 -39.87
CA ALA A 340 6.00 27.92 -40.78
C ALA A 340 5.56 27.03 -41.96
N PRO A 341 6.10 27.24 -43.17
CA PRO A 341 5.82 26.37 -44.30
C PRO A 341 6.27 24.93 -44.00
N PRO A 342 5.55 23.92 -44.52
CA PRO A 342 5.93 22.53 -44.37
C PRO A 342 7.32 22.29 -45.00
N PRO A 343 8.16 21.43 -44.38
CA PRO A 343 9.44 21.09 -44.97
C PRO A 343 9.26 20.44 -46.34
N GLU A 344 10.09 20.84 -47.31
CA GLU A 344 10.17 20.21 -48.62
C GLU A 344 10.43 18.69 -48.47
N PRO A 345 9.82 17.83 -49.32
CA PRO A 345 10.06 16.39 -49.30
C PRO A 345 11.50 16.09 -49.77
N GLY A 346 12.44 16.13 -48.84
CA GLY A 346 13.78 15.59 -49.02
C GLY A 346 13.73 14.07 -49.11
N ALA A 347 14.38 13.53 -50.13
CA ALA A 347 14.46 12.12 -50.47
C ALA A 347 14.89 11.26 -49.26
N TYR A 348 13.91 10.59 -48.64
CA TYR A 348 14.17 9.44 -47.77
C TYR A 348 14.34 8.20 -48.63
N ALA A 349 15.46 7.51 -48.42
CA ALA A 349 15.73 6.21 -48.99
C ALA A 349 14.56 5.24 -48.74
N PRO A 350 14.29 4.29 -49.65
CA PRO A 350 13.22 3.33 -49.46
C PRO A 350 13.44 2.53 -48.17
N PRO A 351 12.40 2.33 -47.34
CA PRO A 351 12.51 1.53 -46.14
C PRO A 351 12.81 0.08 -46.51
N THR A 352 13.84 -0.47 -45.88
CA THR A 352 14.13 -1.91 -45.89
C THR A 352 12.92 -2.64 -45.30
N HIS A 353 12.37 -3.55 -46.09
CA HIS A 353 11.27 -4.43 -45.71
C HIS A 353 11.70 -5.30 -44.52
N GLU A 354 11.23 -5.00 -43.31
CA GLU A 354 11.23 -5.99 -42.23
C GLU A 354 10.04 -6.94 -42.41
N PRO A 355 10.23 -8.27 -42.32
CA PRO A 355 9.14 -9.23 -42.39
C PRO A 355 8.19 -9.05 -41.20
N GLY A 356 6.90 -8.99 -41.50
CA GLY A 356 5.83 -8.72 -40.54
C GLY A 356 5.85 -9.64 -39.33
N ALA A 357 5.84 -9.02 -38.15
CA ALA A 357 5.45 -9.68 -36.92
C ALA A 357 3.94 -9.90 -36.95
N ASP A 358 3.56 -11.11 -37.36
CA ASP A 358 2.21 -11.62 -37.24
C ASP A 358 1.68 -11.42 -35.81
N HIS A 359 0.45 -10.93 -35.74
CA HIS A 359 -0.31 -10.83 -34.51
C HIS A 359 -0.50 -12.24 -33.91
N ALA A 360 0.35 -12.60 -32.94
CA ALA A 360 0.15 -13.73 -32.07
C ALA A 360 -1.00 -13.44 -31.10
N GLY A 361 -2.23 -13.40 -31.63
CA GLY A 361 -3.41 -13.65 -30.85
C GLY A 361 -3.35 -15.09 -30.37
N HIS A 362 -2.92 -15.30 -29.12
CA HIS A 362 -2.94 -16.62 -28.51
C HIS A 362 -4.37 -17.14 -28.43
N ASP A 363 -4.72 -17.98 -29.40
CA ASP A 363 -6.03 -18.62 -29.52
C ASP A 363 -6.30 -19.46 -28.25
N THR A 364 -7.39 -19.11 -27.58
CA THR A 364 -7.91 -19.86 -26.42
C THR A 364 -8.11 -21.35 -26.69
N LYS A 365 -8.19 -21.78 -27.96
CA LYS A 365 -8.20 -23.19 -28.35
C LYS A 365 -6.87 -23.91 -28.07
N GLU A 366 -5.74 -23.24 -28.21
CA GLU A 366 -4.42 -23.84 -27.99
C GLU A 366 -4.18 -24.11 -26.50
N LYS A 367 -4.59 -23.16 -25.64
CA LYS A 367 -4.55 -23.35 -24.17
C LYS A 367 -5.44 -24.51 -23.71
N ARG A 368 -6.60 -24.72 -24.34
CA ARG A 368 -7.49 -25.85 -24.04
C ARG A 368 -6.89 -27.19 -24.49
N ARG A 369 -6.16 -27.24 -25.60
CA ARG A 369 -5.48 -28.46 -26.07
C ARG A 369 -4.36 -28.89 -25.14
N TRP A 370 -3.53 -27.95 -24.68
CA TRP A 370 -2.44 -28.27 -23.75
C TRP A 370 -2.95 -28.69 -22.37
N ALA A 371 -4.02 -28.07 -21.87
CA ALA A 371 -4.66 -28.49 -20.61
C ALA A 371 -5.23 -29.92 -20.69
N LEU A 372 -5.87 -30.28 -21.81
CA LEU A 372 -6.41 -31.63 -22.01
C LEU A 372 -5.29 -32.69 -22.12
N ALA A 373 -4.19 -32.36 -22.81
CA ALA A 373 -3.03 -33.25 -22.94
C ALA A 373 -2.37 -33.53 -21.59
N MET A 374 -2.20 -32.50 -20.74
CA MET A 374 -1.67 -32.68 -19.38
C MET A 374 -2.59 -33.52 -18.49
N LEU A 375 -3.90 -33.33 -18.60
CA LEU A 375 -4.87 -34.14 -17.86
C LEU A 375 -4.83 -35.61 -18.28
N LEU A 376 -4.71 -35.90 -19.58
CA LEU A 376 -4.58 -37.27 -20.09
C LEU A 376 -3.26 -37.92 -19.68
N LEU A 377 -2.16 -37.18 -19.61
CA LEU A 377 -0.88 -37.69 -19.10
C LEU A 377 -0.94 -38.03 -17.61
N LEU A 378 -1.61 -37.21 -16.80
CA LEU A 378 -1.80 -37.49 -15.36
C LEU A 378 -2.67 -38.73 -15.13
N ILE A 379 -3.78 -38.87 -15.87
CA ILE A 379 -4.67 -40.03 -15.75
C ILE A 379 -3.98 -41.30 -16.28
N GLY A 380 -3.29 -41.21 -17.42
CA GLY A 380 -2.56 -42.32 -18.02
C GLY A 380 -1.37 -42.79 -17.17
N GLY A 381 -0.60 -41.86 -16.60
CA GLY A 381 0.51 -42.16 -15.70
C GLY A 381 0.06 -42.86 -14.42
N SER A 382 -1.11 -42.48 -13.89
CA SER A 382 -1.70 -43.10 -12.70
C SER A 382 -2.13 -44.56 -12.94
N ALA A 383 -2.55 -44.91 -14.16
CA ALA A 383 -2.93 -46.27 -14.53
C ALA A 383 -1.70 -47.19 -14.71
N ALA A 384 -0.58 -46.66 -15.20
CA ALA A 384 0.65 -47.44 -15.37
C ALA A 384 1.30 -47.83 -14.03
N VAL A 385 1.25 -46.97 -13.02
CA VAL A 385 1.81 -47.24 -11.69
C VAL A 385 1.03 -48.30 -10.92
N ARG A 386 -0.27 -48.48 -11.22
CA ARG A 386 -1.11 -49.52 -10.58
C ARG A 386 -0.90 -50.93 -11.15
N ARG A 387 -0.21 -51.09 -12.28
CA ARG A 387 0.15 -52.41 -12.85
C ARG A 387 1.52 -52.92 -12.42
N LEU A 388 2.26 -52.15 -11.63
CA LEU A 388 3.60 -52.48 -11.12
C LEU A 388 3.61 -52.74 -9.60
N ARG A 389 2.44 -53.01 -9.00
CA ARG A 389 2.30 -53.48 -7.62
C ARG A 389 1.53 -54.78 -7.56
#